data_AF-A8DV49-F1
#
_entry.id   AF-A8DV49-F1
#
_cell.length_a   1.000
_cell.length_b   1.000
_cell.length_c   1.000
_cell.angle_alpha   90.00
_cell.angle_beta   90.00
_cell.angle_gamma   90.00
#
_symmetry.space_group_name_H-M   'P 1'
#
loop_
_entity.id
_entity.type
_entity.pdbx_description
1 polymer ?
#
loop_
_entity_poly.entity_id
_entity_poly.type
_entity_poly.pdbx_seq_one_letter_code
_entity_poly.pdbx_strand_id
1 'polypeptide(L)'
;VHKWVNAESMMEKCFIGPLVGVPKMGPPRTGSRGSLRSNASIRSANSLLAPITTASGSVLLKPHQDSSIRYDWYQNDRIVTIAVYTRAKDIQMDSIILELKDQKDLNAIFILGEKSYQLHLDLEEKVSNQQVRIANDTGKVDLLLTKDEPESQFWECTLTSVEEVSHNTQLLGFELPPGVLMRVPVGHHVHVKRNIQGMEITRSYTVVLPSLNIDRTEREYEGRRFYLMIKIYPDGALTPTLQQLAVGDKVLISDYSGDFQVSRLSVAKDVCLIAGGTGASW
;
A
#
# COMPACT_ATOMS: atom_id res chain seq x y z
N VAL A 1 9.10 6.40 4.34
CA VAL A 1 9.59 6.43 2.95
C VAL A 1 10.79 5.50 2.86
N HIS A 2 10.66 4.32 2.25
CA HIS A 2 11.76 3.34 2.15
C HIS A 2 12.93 3.92 1.35
N LYS A 3 14.16 3.49 1.70
CA LYS A 3 15.43 3.93 1.08
C LYS A 3 15.55 3.67 -0.44
N TRP A 4 14.64 2.92 -1.03
CA TRP A 4 14.62 2.62 -2.47
C TRP A 4 13.68 3.53 -3.27
N VAL A 5 12.94 4.39 -2.59
CA VAL A 5 11.99 5.30 -3.23
C VAL A 5 12.69 6.63 -3.49
N ASN A 6 13.08 6.89 -4.75
CA ASN A 6 13.58 8.19 -5.18
C ASN A 6 12.41 9.19 -5.25
N ALA A 7 12.14 9.84 -4.12
CA ALA A 7 11.06 10.81 -3.98
C ALA A 7 11.18 11.99 -4.95
N GLU A 8 12.39 12.45 -5.26
CA GLU A 8 12.63 13.55 -6.21
C GLU A 8 12.16 13.19 -7.62
N SER A 9 12.52 12.00 -8.11
CA SER A 9 12.10 11.54 -9.44
C SER A 9 10.59 11.33 -9.56
N MET A 10 9.91 11.00 -8.46
CA MET A 10 8.44 10.93 -8.45
C MET A 10 7.79 12.32 -8.44
N MET A 11 8.35 13.27 -7.68
CA MET A 11 7.83 14.64 -7.60
C MET A 11 7.94 15.39 -8.93
N GLU A 12 8.95 15.12 -9.76
CA GLU A 12 9.08 15.72 -11.10
C GLU A 12 7.88 15.44 -12.02
N LYS A 13 7.15 14.33 -11.79
CA LYS A 13 5.99 13.91 -12.58
C LYS A 13 4.65 14.19 -11.90
N CYS A 14 4.66 14.76 -10.69
CA CYS A 14 3.45 15.07 -9.94
C CYS A 14 3.01 16.52 -10.21
N PHE A 15 1.73 16.72 -10.49
CA PHE A 15 1.13 18.04 -10.44
C PHE A 15 0.88 18.42 -8.98
N ILE A 16 1.58 19.44 -8.48
CA ILE A 16 1.46 19.93 -7.11
C ILE A 16 0.81 21.32 -7.15
N GLY A 17 -0.35 21.47 -6.54
CA GLY A 17 -1.04 22.76 -6.44
C GLY A 17 -2.27 22.69 -5.52
N PRO A 18 -2.76 23.85 -5.04
CA PRO A 18 -4.00 23.90 -4.27
C PRO A 18 -5.17 23.40 -5.11
N LEU A 19 -6.08 22.64 -4.51
CA LEU A 19 -7.33 22.22 -5.15
C LEU A 19 -8.15 23.47 -5.52
N VAL A 20 -8.25 23.77 -6.81
CA VAL A 20 -8.98 24.95 -7.30
C VAL A 20 -10.46 24.60 -7.47
N GLY A 21 -11.36 25.24 -6.69
CA GLY A 21 -12.81 25.08 -6.90
C GLY A 21 -13.73 25.19 -5.67
N VAL A 22 -13.23 25.51 -4.47
CA VAL A 22 -14.10 25.69 -3.29
C VAL A 22 -14.60 27.14 -3.18
N PRO A 23 -15.89 27.42 -2.94
CA PRO A 23 -16.37 28.76 -2.64
C PRO A 23 -15.65 29.31 -1.40
N LYS A 24 -14.98 30.46 -1.54
CA LYS A 24 -14.21 31.10 -0.47
C LYS A 24 -15.14 31.49 0.69
N MET A 25 -14.97 30.87 1.85
CA MET A 25 -15.44 31.44 3.12
C MET A 25 -14.60 32.70 3.43
N GLY A 26 -15.29 33.78 3.80
CA GLY A 26 -14.69 35.11 4.02
C GLY A 26 -13.74 35.17 5.22
N PRO A 27 -12.87 36.20 5.29
CA PRO A 27 -11.78 36.27 6.25
C PRO A 27 -12.26 36.75 7.64
N PRO A 28 -11.68 36.24 8.75
CA PRO A 28 -11.76 36.93 10.03
C PRO A 28 -10.78 38.10 10.10
N ARG A 29 -11.19 39.08 10.91
CA ARG A 29 -10.75 40.48 10.94
C ARG A 29 -9.33 40.70 11.45
N THR A 30 -8.79 41.82 10.98
CA THR A 30 -7.50 42.48 11.25
C THR A 30 -7.19 42.77 12.71
N GLY A 31 -5.92 42.60 13.10
CA GLY A 31 -5.36 43.09 14.36
C GLY A 31 -3.85 43.39 14.27
N SER A 32 -3.54 44.64 13.93
CA SER A 32 -2.32 45.44 14.16
C SER A 32 -0.91 45.01 13.71
N ARG A 33 -0.33 45.97 12.97
CA ARG A 33 1.02 46.09 12.41
C ARG A 33 2.15 46.04 13.44
N GLY A 34 3.24 45.39 13.05
CA GLY A 34 4.61 45.66 13.51
C GLY A 34 5.59 45.35 12.38
N SER A 35 6.01 46.37 11.64
CA SER A 35 6.95 46.28 10.52
C SER A 35 8.39 46.31 11.03
N LEU A 36 9.22 45.32 10.67
CA LEU A 36 10.66 45.50 10.55
C LEU A 36 11.18 44.73 9.33
N ARG A 37 11.76 45.50 8.39
CA ARG A 37 12.53 45.02 7.25
C ARG A 37 13.85 44.42 7.73
N SER A 38 14.31 43.34 7.10
CA SER A 38 15.73 43.22 6.74
C SER A 38 15.91 42.23 5.58
N ASN A 39 16.65 42.70 4.57
CA ASN A 39 17.29 41.89 3.55
C ASN A 39 18.44 41.12 4.20
N ALA A 40 18.53 39.81 3.97
CA ALA A 40 19.82 39.11 3.94
C ALA A 40 19.67 37.73 3.29
N SER A 41 20.35 37.54 2.15
CA SER A 41 20.71 36.21 1.69
C SER A 41 21.69 35.61 2.69
N ILE A 42 21.45 34.38 3.16
CA ILE A 42 22.45 33.63 3.91
C ILE A 42 22.92 32.48 3.04
N ARG A 43 24.18 32.63 2.63
CA ARG A 43 25.01 31.65 1.95
C ARG A 43 25.29 30.47 2.86
N SER A 44 25.42 29.32 2.22
CA SER A 44 26.02 28.09 2.73
C SER A 44 27.24 28.34 3.62
N ALA A 45 27.21 27.79 4.83
CA ALA A 45 28.37 27.61 5.68
C ALA A 45 28.45 26.13 6.06
N ASN A 46 29.47 25.45 5.54
CA ASN A 46 30.34 24.56 6.32
C ASN A 46 31.45 24.02 5.40
N SER A 47 32.44 24.88 5.15
CA SER A 47 33.81 24.47 4.83
C SER A 47 34.64 24.66 6.08
N LEU A 48 35.13 23.56 6.68
CA LEU A 48 36.22 23.62 7.65
C LEU A 48 37.39 22.80 7.12
N LEU A 49 38.48 23.52 6.88
CA LEU A 49 39.79 23.05 6.45
C LEU A 49 40.42 22.14 7.52
N ALA A 50 41.11 21.10 7.04
CA ALA A 50 41.91 20.19 7.85
C ALA A 50 43.26 20.82 8.23
N PRO A 51 43.80 20.57 9.44
CA PRO A 51 45.21 20.81 9.72
C PRO A 51 46.07 19.66 9.21
N ILE A 52 47.17 20.02 8.55
CA ILE A 52 48.22 19.10 8.09
C ILE A 52 49.08 18.71 9.30
N THR A 53 49.16 17.41 9.59
CA THR A 53 50.24 16.84 10.40
C THR A 53 50.78 15.58 9.74
N THR A 54 52.08 15.58 9.47
CA THR A 54 52.88 14.46 8.97
C THR A 54 53.29 13.55 10.14
N ALA A 55 52.90 12.28 10.13
CA ALA A 55 53.66 11.20 10.76
C ALA A 55 53.19 9.81 10.29
N SER A 56 54.13 9.11 9.67
CA SER A 56 54.36 7.67 9.52
C SER A 56 53.34 6.65 10.05
N GLY A 57 52.89 5.79 9.13
CA GLY A 57 52.82 4.34 9.34
C GLY A 57 51.89 3.82 10.43
N SER A 58 50.60 3.73 10.12
CA SER A 58 49.76 2.63 10.63
C SER A 58 48.74 2.24 9.57
N VAL A 59 48.66 0.93 9.29
CA VAL A 59 47.67 0.35 8.38
C VAL A 59 46.30 0.57 9.03
N LEU A 60 45.56 1.54 8.53
CA LEU A 60 44.16 1.74 8.90
C LEU A 60 43.38 0.53 8.39
N LEU A 61 43.10 -0.44 9.27
CA LEU A 61 42.13 -1.47 9.01
C LEU A 61 40.84 -0.78 8.57
N LYS A 62 40.35 -1.11 7.36
CA LYS A 62 39.05 -0.64 6.88
C LYS A 62 38.03 -0.89 8.01
N PRO A 63 37.13 0.07 8.31
CA PRO A 63 36.09 -0.16 9.31
C PRO A 63 35.37 -1.45 8.96
N HIS A 64 35.21 -2.34 9.93
CA HIS A 64 34.39 -3.54 9.78
C HIS A 64 33.06 -3.11 9.14
N GLN A 65 32.81 -3.55 7.90
CA GLN A 65 31.49 -3.42 7.30
C GLN A 65 30.54 -4.13 8.27
N ASP A 66 29.63 -3.37 8.87
CA ASP A 66 28.61 -3.89 9.75
C ASP A 66 27.88 -5.04 9.04
N SER A 67 28.24 -6.25 9.44
CA SER A 67 27.80 -7.52 8.88
C SER A 67 26.63 -8.05 9.69
N SER A 68 25.85 -7.15 10.29
CA SER A 68 24.65 -7.50 11.02
C SER A 68 23.57 -7.96 10.06
N ILE A 69 22.99 -9.12 10.40
CA ILE A 69 21.77 -9.63 9.78
C ILE A 69 20.69 -8.57 10.01
N ARG A 70 19.90 -8.31 8.97
CA ARG A 70 18.80 -7.34 9.04
C ARG A 70 17.53 -7.97 8.54
N TYR A 71 16.41 -7.48 9.02
CA TYR A 71 15.11 -7.82 8.45
C TYR A 71 14.32 -6.55 8.14
N ASP A 72 13.37 -6.69 7.23
CA ASP A 72 12.32 -5.72 6.95
C ASP A 72 11.03 -6.51 6.70
N TRP A 73 9.90 -5.84 6.62
CA TRP A 73 8.63 -6.52 6.37
C TRP A 73 7.72 -5.71 5.46
N TYR A 74 6.85 -6.41 4.76
CA TYR A 74 5.78 -5.83 3.95
C TYR A 74 4.61 -6.81 3.91
N GLN A 75 3.43 -6.30 3.58
CA GLN A 75 2.23 -7.13 3.54
C GLN A 75 1.35 -6.81 2.33
N ASN A 76 0.54 -7.79 1.94
CA ASN A 76 -0.66 -7.57 1.15
C ASN A 76 -1.89 -7.97 1.98
N ASP A 77 -3.06 -8.00 1.37
CA ASP A 77 -4.32 -8.30 2.05
C ASP A 77 -4.25 -9.65 2.79
N ARG A 78 -3.53 -10.66 2.29
CA ARG A 78 -3.52 -12.03 2.86
C ARG A 78 -2.23 -12.48 3.53
N ILE A 79 -1.08 -11.89 3.16
CA ILE A 79 0.23 -12.40 3.57
C ILE A 79 1.07 -11.25 4.11
N VAL A 80 1.61 -11.45 5.32
CA VAL A 80 2.72 -10.66 5.86
C VAL A 80 4.02 -11.38 5.50
N THR A 81 4.92 -10.69 4.82
CA THR A 81 6.25 -11.22 4.48
C THR A 81 7.30 -10.55 5.34
N ILE A 82 8.08 -11.34 6.07
CA ILE A 82 9.25 -10.89 6.82
C ILE A 82 10.48 -11.31 6.01
N ALA A 83 11.18 -10.33 5.45
CA ALA A 83 12.36 -10.54 4.63
C ALA A 83 13.63 -10.42 5.49
N VAL A 84 14.31 -11.53 5.72
CA VAL A 84 15.55 -11.61 6.50
C VAL A 84 16.75 -11.70 5.56
N TYR A 85 17.64 -10.72 5.66
CA TYR A 85 18.85 -10.60 4.86
C TYR A 85 20.04 -11.11 5.67
N THR A 86 20.32 -12.40 5.53
CA THR A 86 21.35 -13.08 6.32
C THR A 86 22.77 -12.80 5.81
N ARG A 87 22.91 -12.46 4.53
CA ARG A 87 24.19 -12.36 3.78
C ARG A 87 25.01 -13.66 3.76
N ALA A 88 24.43 -14.77 4.25
CA ALA A 88 25.03 -16.08 4.14
C ALA A 88 24.80 -16.64 2.73
N LYS A 89 25.77 -17.41 2.24
CA LYS A 89 25.64 -18.20 1.02
C LYS A 89 25.13 -19.58 1.38
N ASP A 90 24.45 -20.22 0.44
CA ASP A 90 24.07 -21.64 0.49
C ASP A 90 23.16 -22.02 1.68
N ILE A 91 22.26 -21.11 2.06
CA ILE A 91 21.25 -21.34 3.11
C ILE A 91 20.34 -22.49 2.68
N GLN A 92 20.19 -23.49 3.55
CA GLN A 92 19.30 -24.64 3.32
C GLN A 92 18.03 -24.49 4.15
N MET A 93 16.94 -25.12 3.71
CA MET A 93 15.67 -25.12 4.46
C MET A 93 15.84 -25.65 5.89
N ASP A 94 16.67 -26.68 6.06
CA ASP A 94 16.95 -27.33 7.35
C ASP A 94 17.71 -26.43 8.35
N SER A 95 18.25 -25.29 7.87
CA SER A 95 18.93 -24.31 8.72
C SER A 95 17.97 -23.30 9.36
N ILE A 96 16.66 -23.42 9.11
CA ILE A 96 15.65 -22.47 9.54
C ILE A 96 14.61 -23.19 10.38
N ILE A 97 14.42 -22.73 11.61
CA ILE A 97 13.42 -23.24 12.54
C ILE A 97 12.38 -22.14 12.74
N LEU A 98 11.11 -22.46 12.47
CA LEU A 98 9.99 -21.56 12.73
C LEU A 98 9.06 -22.16 13.77
N GLU A 99 8.80 -21.38 14.81
CA GLU A 99 7.81 -21.67 15.84
C GLU A 99 6.80 -20.52 15.87
N LEU A 100 5.51 -20.89 15.81
CA LEU A 100 4.40 -19.97 15.94
C LEU A 100 3.51 -20.44 17.10
N LYS A 101 3.48 -19.66 18.19
CA LYS A 101 2.65 -19.91 19.36
C LYS A 101 1.42 -19.01 19.34
N ASP A 102 0.28 -19.57 19.74
CA ASP A 102 -1.00 -18.86 19.87
C ASP A 102 -1.40 -18.02 18.64
N GLN A 103 -0.92 -18.41 17.46
CA GLN A 103 -1.11 -17.71 16.18
C GLN A 103 -0.57 -16.27 16.14
N LYS A 104 0.19 -15.82 17.14
CA LYS A 104 0.69 -14.43 17.23
C LYS A 104 2.14 -14.31 17.67
N ASP A 105 2.67 -15.26 18.41
CA ASP A 105 4.06 -15.24 18.87
C ASP A 105 4.93 -16.00 17.87
N LEU A 106 5.69 -15.27 17.06
CA LEU A 106 6.58 -15.82 16.04
C LEU A 106 8.03 -15.84 16.55
N ASN A 107 8.62 -17.03 16.56
CA ASN A 107 10.01 -17.26 16.86
C ASN A 107 10.71 -17.94 15.67
N ALA A 108 11.64 -17.24 15.02
CA ALA A 108 12.40 -17.73 13.88
C ALA A 108 13.89 -17.82 14.21
N ILE A 109 14.49 -19.00 14.06
CA ILE A 109 15.91 -19.25 14.31
C ILE A 109 16.59 -19.63 13.00
N PHE A 110 17.67 -18.92 12.67
CA PHE A 110 18.49 -19.12 11.48
C PHE A 110 19.87 -19.62 11.90
N ILE A 111 20.24 -20.82 11.47
CA ILE A 111 21.53 -21.46 11.75
C ILE A 111 22.48 -21.14 10.59
N LEU A 112 23.47 -20.28 10.85
CA LEU A 112 24.37 -19.72 9.86
C LEU A 112 25.82 -20.12 10.20
N GLY A 113 26.16 -21.38 9.92
CA GLY A 113 27.44 -21.97 10.30
C GLY A 113 27.55 -22.12 11.82
N GLU A 114 28.56 -21.49 12.43
CA GLU A 114 28.79 -21.54 13.88
C GLU A 114 27.93 -20.55 14.68
N LYS A 115 27.12 -19.72 14.00
CA LYS A 115 26.28 -18.70 14.62
C LYS A 115 24.82 -19.01 14.39
N SER A 116 23.98 -18.68 15.36
CA SER A 116 22.54 -18.59 15.17
C SER A 116 22.08 -17.14 15.27
N TYR A 117 21.03 -16.82 14.53
CA TYR A 117 20.28 -15.57 14.66
C TYR A 117 18.84 -15.90 15.01
N GLN A 118 18.32 -15.26 16.06
CA GLN A 118 16.95 -15.45 16.52
C GLN A 118 16.17 -14.16 16.32
N LEU A 119 15.03 -14.27 15.65
CA LEU A 119 14.05 -13.22 15.46
C LEU A 119 12.79 -13.60 16.20
N HIS A 120 12.43 -12.79 17.20
CA HIS A 120 11.24 -12.99 18.01
C HIS A 120 10.30 -11.80 17.83
N LEU A 121 9.07 -12.05 17.40
CA LEU A 121 8.09 -11.02 17.05
C LEU A 121 6.71 -11.36 17.59
N ASP A 122 6.14 -10.44 18.37
CA ASP A 122 4.73 -10.44 18.72
C ASP A 122 3.94 -9.79 17.58
N LEU A 123 3.15 -10.60 16.85
CA LEU A 123 2.32 -10.15 15.75
C LEU A 123 1.10 -9.39 16.28
N GLU A 124 0.71 -8.32 15.58
CA GLU A 124 -0.47 -7.53 15.95
C GLU A 124 -1.77 -8.30 15.75
N GLU A 125 -1.85 -9.12 14.69
CA GLU A 125 -3.01 -9.95 14.34
C GLU A 125 -2.62 -11.42 14.18
N LYS A 126 -3.62 -12.29 14.22
CA LYS A 126 -3.43 -13.74 14.11
C LYS A 126 -2.99 -14.15 12.70
N VAL A 127 -2.19 -15.21 12.63
CA VAL A 127 -1.80 -15.85 11.38
C VAL A 127 -2.15 -17.35 11.41
N SER A 128 -2.64 -17.86 10.29
CA SER A 128 -3.16 -19.22 10.14
C SER A 128 -2.12 -20.21 9.59
N ASN A 129 -1.09 -19.71 8.90
CA ASN A 129 -0.06 -20.54 8.29
C ASN A 129 1.30 -19.80 8.19
N GLN A 130 2.39 -20.57 8.13
CA GLN A 130 3.76 -20.07 7.95
C GLN A 130 4.50 -20.88 6.87
N GLN A 131 5.22 -20.19 5.99
CA GLN A 131 6.05 -20.78 4.95
C GLN A 131 7.39 -20.05 4.85
N VAL A 132 8.41 -20.72 4.33
CA VAL A 132 9.72 -20.11 4.08
C VAL A 132 10.05 -20.19 2.60
N ARG A 133 10.59 -19.10 2.05
CA ARG A 133 11.18 -19.06 0.72
C ARG A 133 12.60 -18.53 0.81
N ILE A 134 13.54 -19.27 0.24
CA ILE A 134 14.95 -18.91 0.24
C ILE A 134 15.35 -18.44 -1.16
N ALA A 135 15.95 -17.27 -1.25
CA ALA A 135 16.61 -16.77 -2.46
C ALA A 135 18.13 -16.94 -2.29
N ASN A 136 18.62 -18.11 -2.73
CA ASN A 136 20.01 -18.56 -2.51
C ASN A 136 21.07 -17.64 -3.12
N ASP A 137 20.71 -16.94 -4.20
CA ASP A 137 21.57 -15.99 -4.92
C ASP A 137 21.85 -14.70 -4.13
N THR A 138 20.94 -14.33 -3.22
CA THR A 138 20.98 -13.05 -2.49
C THR A 138 21.17 -13.23 -0.98
N GLY A 139 21.09 -14.45 -0.46
CA GLY A 139 21.12 -14.74 0.98
C GLY A 139 19.89 -14.18 1.71
N LYS A 140 18.80 -13.97 0.98
CA LYS A 140 17.51 -13.49 1.50
C LYS A 140 16.62 -14.69 1.83
N VAL A 141 16.01 -14.64 3.01
CA VAL A 141 15.01 -15.61 3.46
C VAL A 141 13.71 -14.86 3.72
N ASP A 142 12.65 -15.22 3.00
CA ASP A 142 11.31 -14.69 3.22
C ASP A 142 10.52 -15.65 4.10
N LEU A 143 10.01 -15.15 5.22
CA LEU A 143 9.00 -15.82 6.03
C LEU A 143 7.64 -15.30 5.60
N LEU A 144 6.80 -16.17 5.03
CA LEU A 144 5.46 -15.83 4.56
C LEU A 144 4.45 -16.29 5.60
N LEU A 145 3.79 -15.33 6.24
CA LEU A 145 2.76 -15.58 7.24
C LEU A 145 1.39 -15.28 6.62
N THR A 146 0.53 -16.28 6.54
CA THR A 146 -0.85 -16.09 6.06
C THR A 146 -1.69 -15.53 7.19
N LYS A 147 -2.29 -14.36 7.01
CA LYS A 147 -3.20 -13.77 8.00
C LYS A 147 -4.38 -14.69 8.26
N ASP A 148 -4.82 -14.75 9.51
CA ASP A 148 -6.02 -15.47 9.91
C ASP A 148 -7.26 -14.59 9.70
N GLU A 149 -7.57 -14.34 8.43
CA GLU A 149 -8.75 -13.57 8.04
C GLU A 149 -9.91 -14.50 7.69
N PRO A 150 -11.16 -14.16 8.10
CA PRO A 150 -12.34 -14.91 7.69
C PRO A 150 -12.47 -14.91 6.15
N GLU A 151 -12.98 -16.00 5.60
CA GLU A 151 -13.25 -16.06 4.17
C GLU A 151 -14.27 -14.98 3.77
N SER A 152 -13.90 -14.15 2.79
CA SER A 152 -14.80 -13.17 2.22
C SER A 152 -16.08 -13.81 1.68
N GLN A 153 -17.22 -13.22 2.02
CA GLN A 153 -18.49 -13.60 1.42
C GLN A 153 -18.64 -12.96 0.05
N PHE A 154 -19.08 -13.71 -0.97
CA PHE A 154 -19.27 -13.22 -2.33
C PHE A 154 -20.75 -13.22 -2.74
N TRP A 155 -21.14 -12.21 -3.51
CA TRP A 155 -22.46 -12.11 -4.12
C TRP A 155 -22.37 -11.88 -5.63
N GLU A 156 -23.32 -12.42 -6.38
CA GLU A 156 -23.53 -12.05 -7.78
C GLU A 156 -24.12 -10.65 -7.87
N CYS A 157 -23.29 -9.68 -8.22
CA CYS A 157 -23.68 -8.30 -8.45
C CYS A 157 -23.96 -8.08 -9.93
N THR A 158 -25.04 -7.38 -10.25
CA THR A 158 -25.42 -7.07 -11.63
C THR A 158 -24.76 -5.76 -12.07
N LEU A 159 -24.13 -5.76 -13.23
CA LEU A 159 -23.60 -4.55 -13.86
C LEU A 159 -24.76 -3.67 -14.34
N THR A 160 -24.84 -2.44 -13.86
CA THR A 160 -25.91 -1.50 -14.16
C THR A 160 -25.49 -0.37 -15.08
N SER A 161 -24.20 0.01 -15.09
CA SER A 161 -23.66 1.03 -15.99
C SER A 161 -22.21 0.76 -16.36
N VAL A 162 -21.84 1.22 -17.56
CA VAL A 162 -20.46 1.24 -18.08
C VAL A 162 -20.22 2.60 -18.69
N GLU A 163 -19.27 3.35 -18.16
CA GLU A 163 -18.90 4.67 -18.66
C GLU A 163 -17.40 4.70 -19.00
N GLU A 164 -17.05 5.21 -20.18
CA GLU A 164 -15.65 5.40 -20.55
C GLU A 164 -15.11 6.68 -19.91
N VAL A 165 -14.12 6.53 -19.03
CA VAL A 165 -13.45 7.66 -18.36
C VAL A 165 -12.24 8.12 -19.17
N SER A 166 -11.53 7.18 -19.81
CA SER A 166 -10.44 7.44 -20.75
C SER A 166 -10.26 6.24 -21.69
N HIS A 167 -9.34 6.36 -22.67
CA HIS A 167 -9.03 5.32 -23.66
C HIS A 167 -8.75 3.92 -23.09
N ASN A 168 -8.41 3.80 -21.81
CA ASN A 168 -8.21 2.52 -21.15
C ASN A 168 -8.78 2.48 -19.73
N THR A 169 -9.72 3.35 -19.36
CA THR A 169 -10.32 3.34 -18.02
C THR A 169 -11.83 3.43 -18.13
N GLN A 170 -12.52 2.52 -17.43
CA GLN A 170 -13.97 2.46 -17.37
C GLN A 170 -14.45 2.63 -15.93
N LEU A 171 -15.58 3.30 -15.76
CA LEU A 171 -16.34 3.33 -14.53
C LEU A 171 -17.48 2.32 -14.66
N LEU A 172 -17.47 1.30 -13.80
CA LEU A 172 -18.45 0.23 -13.78
C LEU A 172 -19.36 0.40 -12.56
N GLY A 173 -20.66 0.55 -12.79
CA GLY A 173 -21.67 0.56 -11.74
C GLY A 173 -22.21 -0.84 -11.49
N PHE A 174 -22.23 -1.28 -10.24
CA PHE A 174 -22.76 -2.58 -9.84
C PHE A 174 -23.91 -2.42 -8.85
N GLU A 175 -24.87 -3.34 -8.93
CA GLU A 175 -25.97 -3.48 -7.99
C GLU A 175 -25.93 -4.85 -7.29
N LEU A 176 -25.99 -4.83 -5.96
CA LEU A 176 -26.08 -5.99 -5.09
C LEU A 176 -27.45 -6.69 -5.26
N PRO A 177 -27.48 -8.02 -5.09
CA PRO A 177 -28.72 -8.77 -5.23
C PRO A 177 -29.76 -8.33 -4.17
N PRO A 178 -31.07 -8.55 -4.43
CA PRO A 178 -32.12 -8.22 -3.48
C PRO A 178 -31.86 -8.85 -2.09
N GLY A 179 -32.06 -8.06 -1.04
CA GLY A 179 -31.84 -8.48 0.35
C GLY A 179 -30.42 -8.28 0.87
N VAL A 180 -29.47 -7.88 0.03
CA VAL A 180 -28.10 -7.56 0.44
C VAL A 180 -27.88 -6.05 0.46
N LEU A 181 -27.36 -5.56 1.58
CA LEU A 181 -27.03 -4.17 1.81
C LEU A 181 -25.57 -4.07 2.26
N MET A 182 -24.74 -3.37 1.51
CA MET A 182 -23.34 -3.16 1.84
C MET A 182 -22.95 -1.71 1.62
N ARG A 183 -22.51 -1.04 2.69
CA ARG A 183 -21.91 0.28 2.64
C ARG A 183 -20.41 0.16 2.82
N VAL A 184 -19.67 0.28 1.74
CA VAL A 184 -18.21 0.21 1.75
C VAL A 184 -17.66 1.50 2.34
N PRO A 185 -16.89 1.45 3.44
CA PRO A 185 -16.31 2.65 4.04
C PRO A 185 -15.26 3.30 3.13
N VAL A 186 -14.99 4.58 3.36
CA VAL A 186 -13.91 5.29 2.65
C VAL A 186 -12.57 4.57 2.85
N GLY A 187 -11.75 4.51 1.80
CA GLY A 187 -10.43 3.86 1.81
C GLY A 187 -10.47 2.32 1.80
N HIS A 188 -11.66 1.70 1.80
CA HIS A 188 -11.81 0.25 1.70
C HIS A 188 -12.02 -0.20 0.26
N HIS A 189 -11.79 -1.47 0.02
CA HIS A 189 -11.90 -2.10 -1.29
C HIS A 189 -12.76 -3.36 -1.22
N VAL A 190 -13.26 -3.78 -2.37
CA VAL A 190 -13.95 -5.06 -2.56
C VAL A 190 -13.11 -5.94 -3.47
N HIS A 191 -13.34 -7.25 -3.45
CA HIS A 191 -12.65 -8.19 -4.30
C HIS A 191 -13.57 -8.67 -5.42
N VAL A 192 -13.15 -8.47 -6.66
CA VAL A 192 -13.84 -8.97 -7.85
C VAL A 192 -13.26 -10.33 -8.22
N LYS A 193 -14.13 -11.34 -8.31
CA LYS A 193 -13.79 -12.72 -8.64
C LYS A 193 -14.40 -13.13 -9.98
N ARG A 194 -13.59 -13.74 -10.84
CA ARG A 194 -14.02 -14.35 -12.11
C ARG A 194 -13.41 -15.74 -12.26
N ASN A 195 -14.13 -16.64 -12.90
CA ASN A 195 -13.59 -17.91 -13.38
C ASN A 195 -13.19 -17.74 -14.86
N ILE A 196 -11.90 -17.91 -15.14
CA ILE A 196 -11.31 -17.76 -16.47
C ILE A 196 -10.63 -19.07 -16.83
N GLN A 197 -11.18 -19.80 -17.80
CA GLN A 197 -10.67 -21.11 -18.24
C GLN A 197 -10.51 -22.13 -17.10
N GLY A 198 -11.42 -22.11 -16.12
CA GLY A 198 -11.38 -23.01 -14.96
C GLY A 198 -10.50 -22.50 -13.81
N MET A 199 -9.80 -21.38 -13.97
CA MET A 199 -9.02 -20.74 -12.91
C MET A 199 -9.81 -19.61 -12.27
N GLU A 200 -9.93 -19.63 -10.94
CA GLU A 200 -10.50 -18.51 -10.19
C GLU A 200 -9.46 -17.40 -10.01
N ILE A 201 -9.74 -16.24 -10.59
CA ILE A 201 -8.90 -15.05 -10.47
C ILE A 201 -9.65 -14.01 -9.66
N THR A 202 -9.00 -13.51 -8.61
CA THR A 202 -9.56 -12.48 -7.72
C THR A 202 -8.61 -11.28 -7.65
N ARG A 203 -9.15 -10.05 -7.71
CA ARG A 203 -8.38 -8.80 -7.50
C ARG A 203 -9.19 -7.79 -6.68
N SER A 204 -8.48 -7.01 -5.87
CA SER A 204 -9.03 -5.92 -5.07
C SER A 204 -9.23 -4.66 -5.92
N TYR A 205 -10.38 -4.00 -5.74
CA TYR A 205 -10.71 -2.71 -6.36
C TYR A 205 -11.34 -1.79 -5.34
N THR A 206 -10.88 -0.54 -5.30
CA THR A 206 -11.42 0.49 -4.41
C THR A 206 -12.77 0.97 -4.93
N VAL A 207 -13.74 1.07 -4.02
CA VAL A 207 -15.05 1.64 -4.34
C VAL A 207 -14.93 3.15 -4.48
N VAL A 208 -15.46 3.67 -5.58
CA VAL A 208 -15.46 5.10 -5.89
C VAL A 208 -16.86 5.67 -5.90
N LEU A 209 -16.93 7.01 -5.84
CA LEU A 209 -18.15 7.73 -6.15
C LEU A 209 -18.40 7.72 -7.68
N PRO A 210 -19.66 7.77 -8.12
CA PRO A 210 -19.98 7.86 -9.55
C PRO A 210 -19.45 9.14 -10.20
N SER A 211 -19.22 10.20 -9.43
CA SER A 211 -18.59 11.44 -9.91
C SER A 211 -18.03 12.25 -8.73
N LEU A 212 -17.28 13.33 -8.97
CA LEU A 212 -16.86 14.25 -7.90
C LEU A 212 -17.91 15.33 -7.58
N ASN A 213 -18.82 15.61 -8.51
CA ASN A 213 -19.93 16.54 -8.30
C ASN A 213 -21.07 15.82 -7.57
N ILE A 214 -20.93 15.70 -6.25
CA ILE A 214 -21.89 15.02 -5.38
C ILE A 214 -23.19 15.82 -5.34
N ASP A 215 -24.24 15.31 -5.99
CA ASP A 215 -25.59 15.60 -5.55
C ASP A 215 -25.86 14.81 -4.27
N ARG A 216 -25.95 15.53 -3.14
CA ARG A 216 -26.24 14.95 -1.82
C ARG A 216 -27.62 14.30 -1.77
N THR A 217 -28.51 14.63 -2.71
CA THR A 217 -29.83 14.03 -2.82
C THR A 217 -29.83 12.72 -3.62
N GLU A 218 -28.84 12.50 -4.49
CA GLU A 218 -28.74 11.28 -5.33
C GLU A 218 -27.96 10.14 -4.66
N ARG A 219 -26.99 10.46 -3.79
CA ARG A 219 -25.84 9.57 -3.59
C ARG A 219 -25.78 8.76 -2.32
N GLU A 220 -26.61 9.05 -1.33
CA GLU A 220 -26.49 8.38 -0.05
C GLU A 220 -27.71 7.48 0.19
N TYR A 221 -27.48 6.16 0.26
CA TYR A 221 -28.17 5.22 1.18
C TYR A 221 -29.06 4.08 0.69
N GLU A 222 -29.23 3.76 -0.59
CA GLU A 222 -29.77 2.41 -0.85
C GLU A 222 -28.78 1.31 -0.45
N GLY A 223 -27.47 1.59 -0.31
CA GLY A 223 -26.44 0.61 0.07
C GLY A 223 -26.41 -0.64 -0.82
N ARG A 224 -27.05 -0.53 -1.99
CA ARG A 224 -27.19 -1.59 -2.98
C ARG A 224 -26.35 -1.34 -4.21
N ARG A 225 -25.91 -0.10 -4.46
CA ARG A 225 -25.08 0.24 -5.62
C ARG A 225 -23.73 0.79 -5.19
N PHE A 226 -22.71 0.44 -5.94
CA PHE A 226 -21.35 0.96 -5.81
C PHE A 226 -20.66 0.99 -7.17
N TYR A 227 -19.58 1.75 -7.27
CA TYR A 227 -18.87 1.96 -8.52
C TYR A 227 -17.41 1.57 -8.39
N LEU A 228 -16.84 1.00 -9.45
CA LEU A 228 -15.42 0.66 -9.55
C LEU A 228 -14.84 1.37 -10.77
N MET A 229 -13.75 2.13 -10.59
CA MET A 229 -12.99 2.73 -11.69
C MET A 229 -11.82 1.81 -12.03
N ILE A 230 -11.90 1.16 -13.20
CA ILE A 230 -10.98 0.09 -13.58
C ILE A 230 -10.21 0.50 -14.84
N LYS A 231 -8.89 0.53 -14.73
CA LYS A 231 -8.01 0.64 -15.89
C LYS A 231 -7.78 -0.73 -16.52
N ILE A 232 -7.97 -0.80 -17.82
CA ILE A 232 -7.85 -1.99 -18.63
C ILE A 232 -6.39 -2.20 -19.01
N TYR A 233 -5.87 -3.35 -18.61
CA TYR A 233 -4.60 -3.89 -19.09
C TYR A 233 -4.90 -5.04 -20.05
N PRO A 234 -4.61 -4.90 -21.37
CA PRO A 234 -4.93 -5.93 -22.36
C PRO A 234 -4.29 -7.29 -22.07
N ASP A 235 -3.06 -7.28 -21.55
CA ASP A 235 -2.32 -8.48 -21.14
C ASP A 235 -2.60 -8.87 -19.68
N GLY A 236 -3.55 -8.19 -19.03
CA GLY A 236 -3.92 -8.44 -17.64
C GLY A 236 -4.74 -9.73 -17.51
N ALA A 237 -4.58 -10.44 -16.39
CA ALA A 237 -5.32 -11.68 -16.17
C ALA A 237 -6.83 -11.48 -15.97
N LEU A 238 -7.25 -10.36 -15.38
CA LEU A 238 -8.65 -10.10 -15.01
C LEU A 238 -9.29 -8.99 -15.85
N THR A 239 -8.59 -7.88 -16.05
CA THR A 239 -9.16 -6.67 -16.64
C THR A 239 -9.73 -6.82 -18.06
N PRO A 240 -9.18 -7.65 -18.97
CA PRO A 240 -9.81 -7.87 -20.28
C PRO A 240 -11.21 -8.49 -20.18
N THR A 241 -11.44 -9.34 -19.17
CA THR A 241 -12.76 -9.95 -18.95
C THR A 241 -13.79 -8.96 -18.41
N LEU A 242 -13.33 -7.90 -17.74
CA LEU A 242 -14.20 -6.83 -17.24
C LEU A 242 -14.53 -5.82 -18.35
N GLN A 243 -13.60 -5.59 -19.29
CA GLN A 243 -13.81 -4.72 -20.44
C GLN A 243 -14.94 -5.21 -21.36
N GLN A 244 -15.15 -6.52 -21.43
CA GLN A 244 -16.12 -7.16 -22.32
C GLN A 244 -17.54 -7.23 -21.74
N LEU A 245 -17.75 -6.77 -20.51
CA LEU A 245 -19.05 -6.87 -19.85
C LEU A 245 -20.08 -5.92 -20.48
N ALA A 246 -21.30 -6.42 -20.59
CA ALA A 246 -22.47 -5.65 -20.95
C ALA A 246 -23.37 -5.40 -19.72
N VAL A 247 -24.14 -4.33 -19.76
CA VAL A 247 -25.16 -4.06 -18.72
C VAL A 247 -26.10 -5.25 -18.61
N GLY A 248 -26.35 -5.68 -17.37
CA GLY A 248 -27.10 -6.91 -17.05
C GLY A 248 -26.21 -8.11 -16.72
N ASP A 249 -24.93 -8.09 -17.08
CA ASP A 249 -24.00 -9.16 -16.72
C ASP A 249 -23.79 -9.23 -15.21
N LYS A 250 -23.57 -10.45 -14.71
CA LYS A 250 -23.30 -10.71 -13.30
C LYS A 250 -21.82 -10.87 -13.04
N VAL A 251 -21.34 -10.38 -11.90
CA VAL A 251 -19.94 -10.50 -11.44
C VAL A 251 -19.94 -10.88 -9.96
N LEU A 252 -19.07 -11.82 -9.56
CA LEU A 252 -18.90 -12.14 -8.15
C LEU A 252 -18.05 -11.06 -7.47
N ILE A 253 -18.62 -10.40 -6.47
CA ILE A 253 -17.96 -9.34 -5.71
C ILE A 253 -18.09 -9.66 -4.22
N SER A 254 -17.00 -9.49 -3.47
CA SER A 254 -16.96 -9.79 -2.05
C SER A 254 -17.61 -8.70 -1.17
N ASP A 255 -17.63 -8.97 0.13
CA ASP A 255 -17.60 -7.95 1.16
C ASP A 255 -16.38 -7.01 1.04
N TYR A 256 -16.29 -6.01 1.91
CA TYR A 256 -15.20 -5.05 1.88
C TYR A 256 -14.10 -5.38 2.90
N SER A 257 -12.87 -5.02 2.56
CA SER A 257 -11.71 -5.09 3.42
C SER A 257 -10.87 -3.81 3.29
N GLY A 258 -10.07 -3.52 4.32
CA GLY A 258 -9.27 -2.31 4.40
C GLY A 258 -8.92 -1.95 5.84
N ASP A 259 -7.85 -1.20 6.01
CA ASP A 259 -7.33 -0.73 7.30
C ASP A 259 -7.41 0.80 7.46
N PHE A 260 -8.05 1.48 6.49
CA PHE A 260 -8.15 2.94 6.51
C PHE A 260 -9.08 3.42 7.62
N GLN A 261 -8.50 4.11 8.60
CA GLN A 261 -9.25 4.71 9.70
C GLN A 261 -9.64 6.15 9.36
N VAL A 262 -10.93 6.38 9.05
CA VAL A 262 -11.50 7.72 8.77
C VAL A 262 -11.24 8.71 9.91
N SER A 263 -11.14 8.26 11.16
CA SER A 263 -10.78 9.10 12.30
C SER A 263 -9.44 9.82 12.15
N ARG A 264 -8.53 9.32 11.31
CA ARG A 264 -7.27 10.01 11.00
C ARG A 264 -7.50 11.33 10.25
N LEU A 265 -8.59 11.43 9.49
CA LEU A 265 -8.95 12.65 8.76
C LEU A 265 -9.49 13.74 9.69
N SER A 266 -10.16 13.38 10.79
CA SER A 266 -10.75 14.38 11.70
C SER A 266 -9.71 15.10 12.57
N VAL A 267 -8.55 14.48 12.79
CA VAL A 267 -7.44 15.05 13.56
C VAL A 267 -6.38 15.74 12.68
N ALA A 268 -6.45 15.56 11.36
CA ALA A 268 -5.51 16.13 10.42
C ALA A 268 -5.79 17.62 10.20
N LYS A 269 -4.74 18.45 10.24
CA LYS A 269 -4.82 19.87 9.84
C LYS A 269 -4.73 20.05 8.34
N ASP A 270 -3.86 19.27 7.71
CA ASP A 270 -3.59 19.28 6.28
C ASP A 270 -3.65 17.84 5.76
N VAL A 271 -4.33 17.64 4.64
CA VAL A 271 -4.39 16.34 3.94
C VAL A 271 -3.73 16.51 2.57
N CYS A 272 -2.68 15.73 2.32
CA CYS A 272 -1.99 15.68 1.04
C CYS A 272 -2.29 14.34 0.37
N LEU A 273 -2.81 14.39 -0.86
CA LEU A 273 -3.12 13.21 -1.66
C LEU A 273 -2.07 13.09 -2.77
N ILE A 274 -1.38 11.95 -2.81
CA ILE A 274 -0.40 11.63 -3.85
C ILE A 274 -0.90 10.39 -4.57
N ALA A 275 -1.27 10.55 -5.83
CA ALA A 275 -1.87 9.49 -6.63
C ALA A 275 -1.15 9.32 -7.98
N GLY A 276 -1.08 8.09 -8.46
CA GLY A 276 -0.56 7.74 -9.79
C GLY A 276 -1.48 6.74 -10.49
N GLY A 277 -1.89 7.04 -11.73
CA GLY A 277 -2.80 6.19 -12.50
C GLY A 277 -4.14 5.99 -11.79
N THR A 278 -4.61 4.75 -11.69
CA THR A 278 -5.84 4.41 -10.95
C THR A 278 -5.71 4.57 -9.46
N GLY A 279 -4.52 4.81 -8.90
CA GLY A 279 -4.37 5.17 -7.48
C GLY A 279 -5.13 6.43 -7.07
N ALA A 280 -5.63 7.22 -8.05
CA ALA A 280 -6.55 8.33 -7.80
C ALA A 280 -7.96 7.90 -7.39
N SER A 281 -8.29 6.60 -7.44
CA SER A 281 -9.57 6.06 -6.97
C SER A 281 -9.68 5.94 -5.45
N TRP A 282 -8.56 6.10 -4.73
CA TRP A 282 -8.47 5.91 -3.28
C TRP A 282 -8.69 7.21 -2.49
#